data_AF-A0A8I5Y634-F1
#
_entry.id   AF-A0A8I5Y634-F1
#
_cell.length_a   1.000
_cell.length_b   1.000
_cell.length_c   1.000
_cell.angle_alpha   90.00
_cell.angle_beta   90.00
_cell.angle_gamma   90.00
#
_symmetry.space_group_name_H-M   'P 1'
#
loop_
_entity.id
_entity.type
_entity.pdbx_description
1 polymer ?
#
loop_
_entity_poly.entity_id
_entity_poly.type
_entity_poly.pdbx_seq_one_letter_code
_entity_poly.pdbx_strand_id
1 'polypeptide(L)'
;MAASSSGEKEKERMGGVSGMTGLGSTRERLLSALEDLEVLSRELIEMLAISRNQKLLQLEEENQVLELLIHRDGDFQELMKLALNQGKVHHEMQALEKEVEKRDSDIQQLQKQLKEAEQILATAVYQAKEKLKSIEKARKGAISSEEIIKYAHRISASNAVCAPLTWVPGDPRRPYPTDLEMRSGLLGQMNNPSTSGVNGHLPGDALAAGRLPGNANWIGVFKRQGYSEVAVRQCLALGTNIVT
;
A
#
# COMPACT_ATOMS: atom_id res chain seq x y z
N MET A 1 -31.42 -2.33 -27.75
CA MET A 1 -30.83 -1.40 -28.74
C MET A 1 -29.47 -1.94 -29.10
N ALA A 2 -29.30 -2.30 -30.36
CA ALA A 2 -28.08 -2.80 -30.95
C ALA A 2 -27.12 -1.65 -31.28
N ALA A 3 -25.82 -1.88 -31.17
CA ALA A 3 -24.81 -1.23 -32.00
C ALA A 3 -23.52 -2.07 -31.95
N SER A 4 -23.34 -2.88 -33.00
CA SER A 4 -22.04 -3.38 -33.43
C SER A 4 -21.17 -2.21 -33.90
N SER A 5 -19.87 -2.24 -33.65
CA SER A 5 -18.90 -1.48 -34.44
C SER A 5 -17.62 -2.28 -34.62
N SER A 6 -17.40 -2.64 -35.87
CA SER A 6 -16.21 -3.27 -36.41
C SER A 6 -15.19 -2.18 -36.79
N GLY A 7 -13.92 -2.39 -36.48
CA GLY A 7 -12.77 -1.73 -37.13
C GLY A 7 -11.71 -2.82 -37.32
N GLU A 8 -11.55 -3.36 -38.53
CA GLU A 8 -10.58 -2.90 -39.54
C GLU A 8 -9.14 -3.07 -39.04
N LYS A 9 -8.53 -4.24 -39.31
CA LYS A 9 -7.55 -4.44 -40.39
C LYS A 9 -6.42 -3.40 -40.36
N GLU A 10 -5.37 -3.69 -39.59
CA GLU A 10 -4.04 -3.16 -39.90
C GLU A 10 -3.18 -4.30 -40.44
N LYS A 11 -2.93 -4.16 -41.74
CA LYS A 11 -2.17 -5.03 -42.61
C LYS A 11 -0.77 -4.44 -42.64
N GLU A 12 0.11 -4.90 -41.76
CA GLU A 12 1.54 -4.62 -41.94
C GLU A 12 2.06 -5.48 -43.09
N ARG A 13 2.26 -4.81 -44.23
CA ARG A 13 2.97 -5.33 -45.38
C ARG A 13 4.04 -4.31 -45.77
N MET A 14 5.24 -4.84 -45.98
CA MET A 14 6.45 -4.26 -46.58
C MET A 14 7.48 -3.72 -45.58
N GLY A 15 8.75 -4.09 -45.61
CA GLY A 15 9.51 -4.68 -46.73
C GLY A 15 10.52 -5.73 -46.29
N GLY A 16 10.21 -7.00 -46.57
CA GLY A 16 11.25 -8.01 -46.80
C GLY A 16 11.68 -7.88 -48.25
N VAL A 17 12.78 -7.14 -48.48
CA VAL A 17 13.42 -7.06 -49.79
C VAL A 17 13.84 -8.47 -50.21
N SER A 18 13.49 -8.79 -51.46
CA SER A 18 13.85 -9.96 -52.24
C SER A 18 15.27 -10.48 -51.93
N GLY A 19 15.36 -11.75 -51.53
CA GLY A 19 16.61 -12.48 -51.34
C GLY A 19 16.41 -13.94 -51.72
N MET A 20 16.08 -14.21 -52.98
CA MET A 20 16.13 -15.56 -53.51
C MET A 20 17.60 -15.92 -53.77
N THR A 21 17.97 -17.12 -53.33
CA THR A 21 19.21 -17.91 -53.51
C THR A 21 20.27 -17.86 -52.41
N GLY A 22 20.37 -18.96 -51.65
CA GLY A 22 21.47 -19.30 -50.74
C GLY A 22 21.00 -19.78 -49.37
N LEU A 23 20.73 -21.08 -49.21
CA LEU A 23 20.39 -21.73 -47.95
C LEU A 23 21.56 -21.58 -46.95
N GLY A 24 21.45 -20.66 -45.98
CA GLY A 24 22.38 -20.58 -44.86
C GLY A 24 22.58 -19.17 -44.30
N SER A 25 23.03 -19.12 -43.05
CA SER A 25 23.39 -17.87 -42.36
C SER A 25 24.51 -17.12 -43.11
N THR A 26 24.66 -15.81 -42.91
CA THR A 26 25.76 -15.03 -43.52
C THR A 26 27.13 -15.67 -43.20
N ARG A 27 27.26 -16.29 -42.03
CA ARG A 27 28.43 -17.09 -41.65
C ARG A 27 28.62 -18.32 -42.54
N GLU A 28 27.58 -19.13 -42.73
CA GLU A 28 27.64 -20.31 -43.60
C GLU A 28 27.96 -19.94 -45.05
N ARG A 29 27.39 -18.83 -45.54
CA ARG A 29 27.68 -18.31 -46.89
C ARG A 29 29.13 -17.85 -47.03
N LEU A 30 29.69 -17.19 -46.02
CA LEU A 30 31.11 -16.80 -46.00
C LEU A 30 32.04 -18.01 -45.99
N LEU A 31 31.70 -19.05 -45.21
CA LEU A 31 32.49 -20.29 -45.17
C LEU A 31 32.44 -21.04 -46.50
N SER A 32 31.25 -21.16 -47.10
CA SER A 32 31.10 -21.80 -48.42
C SER A 32 31.83 -21.04 -49.52
N ALA A 33 31.77 -19.70 -49.52
CA ALA A 33 32.51 -18.90 -50.49
C ALA A 33 34.05 -19.02 -50.30
N LEU A 34 34.50 -19.17 -49.05
CA LEU A 34 35.91 -19.42 -48.75
C LEU A 34 36.37 -20.81 -49.23
N GLU A 35 35.53 -21.84 -49.04
CA GLU A 35 35.78 -23.20 -49.54
C GLU A 35 35.82 -23.22 -51.08
N ASP A 36 34.88 -22.55 -51.76
CA ASP A 36 34.86 -22.40 -53.22
C ASP A 36 36.15 -21.72 -53.73
N LEU A 37 36.59 -20.63 -53.08
CA LEU A 37 37.84 -19.93 -53.40
C LEU A 37 39.06 -20.84 -53.24
N GLU A 38 39.10 -21.65 -52.18
CA GLU A 38 40.18 -22.62 -51.96
C GLU A 38 40.24 -23.64 -53.09
N VAL A 39 39.11 -24.24 -53.46
CA VAL A 39 39.03 -25.25 -54.53
C VAL A 39 39.47 -24.67 -55.87
N LEU A 40 38.92 -23.51 -56.27
CA LEU A 40 39.27 -22.83 -57.52
C LEU A 40 40.75 -22.45 -57.57
N SER A 41 41.32 -22.00 -56.44
CA SER A 41 42.74 -21.66 -56.37
C SER A 41 43.65 -22.89 -56.52
N ARG A 42 43.27 -24.04 -55.95
CA ARG A 42 44.00 -25.30 -56.10
C ARG A 42 43.96 -25.81 -57.54
N GLU A 43 42.77 -25.79 -58.15
CA GLU A 43 42.55 -26.21 -59.53
C GLU A 43 43.37 -25.36 -60.50
N LEU A 44 43.37 -24.03 -60.33
CA LEU A 44 44.18 -23.13 -61.15
C LEU A 44 45.68 -23.41 -61.02
N ILE A 45 46.18 -23.67 -59.81
CA ILE A 45 47.60 -24.00 -59.58
C ILE A 45 47.97 -25.33 -60.25
N GLU A 46 47.11 -26.35 -60.14
CA GLU A 46 47.32 -27.65 -60.78
C GLU A 46 47.33 -27.54 -62.30
N MET A 47 46.39 -26.79 -62.88
CA MET A 47 46.35 -26.51 -64.32
C MET A 47 47.62 -25.82 -64.80
N LEU A 48 48.04 -24.73 -64.13
CA LEU A 48 49.27 -24.00 -64.48
C LEU A 48 50.54 -24.86 -64.35
N ALA A 49 50.56 -25.80 -63.40
CA ALA A 49 51.67 -26.74 -63.25
C ALA A 49 51.75 -27.76 -64.41
N ILE A 50 50.60 -28.20 -64.94
CA ILE A 50 50.49 -29.15 -66.05
C ILE A 50 50.77 -28.46 -67.40
N SER A 51 50.17 -27.28 -67.63
CA SER A 51 50.25 -26.52 -68.90
C SER A 51 51.65 -26.04 -69.26
N ARG A 52 52.57 -26.00 -68.29
CA ARG A 52 54.01 -25.78 -68.54
C ARG A 52 54.60 -26.81 -69.52
N ASN A 53 53.96 -27.98 -69.68
CA ASN A 53 54.44 -29.11 -70.49
C ASN A 53 53.69 -29.32 -71.83
N GLN A 54 52.49 -28.74 -72.07
CA GLN A 54 51.72 -28.90 -73.32
C GLN A 54 51.01 -27.59 -73.71
N LYS A 55 51.59 -26.81 -74.63
CA LYS A 55 51.10 -25.48 -75.00
C LYS A 55 50.05 -25.54 -76.11
N LEU A 56 48.82 -25.09 -75.81
CA LEU A 56 47.98 -24.13 -76.59
C LEU A 56 46.46 -24.32 -76.38
N LEU A 57 46.00 -25.53 -76.01
CA LEU A 57 44.56 -25.81 -75.79
C LEU A 57 44.07 -25.53 -74.35
N GLN A 58 44.97 -25.44 -73.36
CA GLN A 58 44.63 -25.26 -71.93
C GLN A 58 44.40 -23.79 -71.52
N LEU A 59 44.80 -22.82 -72.34
CA LEU A 59 44.78 -21.39 -71.97
C LEU A 59 43.35 -20.83 -71.83
N GLU A 60 42.38 -21.39 -72.53
CA GLU A 60 40.98 -20.94 -72.46
C GLU A 60 40.28 -21.45 -71.19
N GLU A 61 40.55 -22.70 -70.80
CA GLU A 61 40.08 -23.27 -69.53
C GLU A 61 40.74 -22.57 -68.33
N GLU A 62 42.04 -22.25 -68.40
CA GLU A 62 42.74 -21.46 -67.37
C GLU A 62 42.10 -20.09 -67.15
N ASN A 63 41.76 -19.39 -68.24
CA ASN A 63 41.09 -18.10 -68.15
C ASN A 63 39.68 -18.25 -67.57
N GLN A 64 38.97 -19.34 -67.85
CA GLN A 64 37.63 -19.57 -67.32
C GLN A 64 37.64 -19.81 -65.80
N VAL A 65 38.60 -20.59 -65.29
CA VAL A 65 38.79 -20.79 -63.84
C VAL A 65 39.23 -19.49 -63.16
N LEU A 66 40.08 -18.70 -63.81
CA LEU A 66 40.51 -17.39 -63.32
C LEU A 66 39.33 -16.41 -63.18
N GLU A 67 38.46 -16.32 -64.19
CA GLU A 67 37.26 -15.47 -64.14
C GLU A 67 36.28 -15.92 -63.03
N LEU A 68 36.10 -17.24 -62.85
CA LEU A 68 35.29 -17.77 -61.75
C LEU A 68 35.89 -17.42 -60.38
N LEU A 69 37.22 -17.45 -60.24
CA LEU A 69 37.92 -17.07 -59.02
C LEU A 69 37.74 -15.58 -58.71
N ILE A 70 37.90 -14.70 -59.72
CA ILE A 70 37.68 -13.25 -59.57
C ILE A 70 36.23 -12.97 -59.18
N HIS A 71 35.28 -13.64 -59.83
CA HIS A 71 33.86 -13.49 -59.52
C HIS A 71 33.56 -13.91 -58.07
N ARG A 72 34.08 -15.04 -57.62
CA ARG A 72 33.89 -15.52 -56.24
C ARG A 72 34.58 -14.66 -55.19
N ASP A 73 35.75 -14.09 -55.49
CA ASP A 73 36.39 -13.13 -54.59
C ASP A 73 35.52 -11.87 -54.43
N GLY A 74 34.92 -11.40 -55.54
CA GLY A 74 33.93 -10.32 -55.51
C GLY A 74 32.75 -10.62 -54.59
N ASP A 75 32.10 -11.77 -54.77
CA ASP A 75 30.99 -12.23 -53.92
C ASP A 75 31.40 -12.31 -52.44
N PHE A 76 32.59 -12.84 -52.15
CA PHE A 76 33.12 -12.97 -50.80
C PHE A 76 33.35 -11.60 -50.15
N GLN A 77 33.92 -10.64 -50.89
CA GLN A 77 34.12 -9.27 -50.40
C GLN A 77 32.78 -8.57 -50.10
N GLU A 78 31.75 -8.79 -50.91
CA GLU A 78 30.41 -8.25 -50.65
C GLU A 78 29.78 -8.88 -49.39
N LEU A 79 29.88 -10.20 -49.24
CA LEU A 79 29.43 -10.91 -48.04
C LEU A 79 30.17 -10.43 -46.78
N MET A 80 31.46 -10.12 -46.88
CA MET A 80 32.25 -9.58 -45.78
C MET A 80 31.75 -8.19 -45.35
N LYS A 81 31.47 -7.30 -46.33
CA LYS A 81 30.87 -5.98 -46.05
C LYS A 81 29.51 -6.11 -45.37
N LEU A 82 28.69 -7.05 -45.83
CA LEU A 82 27.38 -7.34 -45.25
C LEU A 82 27.52 -7.81 -43.80
N ALA A 83 28.43 -8.75 -43.50
CA ALA A 83 28.67 -9.23 -42.15
C ALA A 83 29.13 -8.11 -41.19
N LEU A 84 29.99 -7.19 -41.65
CA LEU A 84 30.39 -6.02 -40.87
C LEU A 84 29.21 -5.09 -40.55
N ASN A 85 28.32 -4.87 -41.52
CA ASN A 85 27.12 -4.07 -41.31
C ASN A 85 26.15 -4.74 -40.32
N GLN A 86 25.95 -6.06 -40.44
CA GLN A 86 25.18 -6.82 -39.46
C GLN A 86 25.76 -6.70 -38.04
N GLY A 87 27.10 -6.73 -37.91
CA GLY A 87 27.77 -6.53 -36.62
C GLY A 87 27.51 -5.15 -36.01
N LYS A 88 27.54 -4.08 -36.82
CA LYS A 88 27.20 -2.72 -36.36
C LYS A 88 25.76 -2.62 -35.89
N VAL A 89 24.82 -3.11 -36.68
CA VAL A 89 23.39 -3.12 -36.33
C VAL A 89 23.15 -3.94 -35.07
N HIS A 90 23.81 -5.09 -34.93
CA HIS A 90 23.70 -5.91 -33.72
C HIS A 90 24.21 -5.18 -32.48
N HIS A 91 25.31 -4.44 -32.59
CA HIS A 91 25.83 -3.63 -31.49
C HIS A 91 24.85 -2.52 -31.08
N GLU A 92 24.26 -1.82 -32.06
CA GLU A 92 23.23 -0.82 -31.81
C GLU A 92 22.01 -1.44 -31.12
N MET A 93 21.56 -2.61 -31.60
CA MET A 93 20.45 -3.36 -31.02
C MET A 93 20.72 -3.71 -29.55
N GLN A 94 21.91 -4.22 -29.22
CA GLN A 94 22.29 -4.49 -27.82
C GLN A 94 22.30 -3.23 -26.95
N ALA A 95 22.73 -2.08 -27.50
CA ALA A 95 22.70 -0.82 -26.77
C ALA A 95 21.25 -0.36 -26.48
N LEU A 96 20.37 -0.51 -27.48
CA LEU A 96 18.94 -0.24 -27.36
C LEU A 96 18.26 -1.17 -26.35
N GLU A 97 18.56 -2.47 -26.37
CA GLU A 97 18.03 -3.45 -25.41
C GLU A 97 18.35 -3.07 -23.96
N LYS A 98 19.60 -2.66 -23.68
CA LYS A 98 20.01 -2.19 -22.35
C LYS A 98 19.25 -0.95 -21.91
N GLU A 99 19.01 -0.04 -22.84
CA GLU A 99 18.27 1.19 -22.53
C GLU A 99 16.78 0.90 -22.29
N VAL A 100 16.19 -0.06 -23.01
CA VAL A 100 14.83 -0.56 -22.74
C VAL A 100 14.76 -1.19 -21.36
N GLU A 101 15.70 -2.07 -21.00
CA GLU A 101 15.74 -2.72 -19.68
C GLU A 101 15.86 -1.69 -18.54
N LYS A 102 16.67 -0.64 -18.75
CA LYS A 102 16.77 0.48 -17.80
C LYS A 102 15.44 1.22 -17.65
N ARG A 103 14.79 1.57 -18.77
CA ARG A 103 13.48 2.25 -18.73
C ARG A 103 12.40 1.41 -18.08
N ASP A 104 12.39 0.10 -18.33
CA ASP A 104 11.46 -0.82 -17.68
C ASP A 104 11.67 -0.87 -16.17
N SER A 105 12.93 -0.85 -15.72
CA SER A 105 13.26 -0.75 -14.30
C SER A 105 12.73 0.56 -13.68
N ASP A 106 12.94 1.69 -14.35
CA ASP A 106 12.45 3.00 -13.91
C ASP A 106 10.91 3.02 -13.83
N ILE A 107 10.22 2.45 -14.83
CA ILE A 107 8.75 2.33 -14.84
C ILE A 107 8.27 1.49 -13.66
N GLN A 108 8.91 0.35 -13.38
CA GLN A 108 8.54 -0.49 -12.24
C GLN A 108 8.72 0.24 -10.91
N GLN A 109 9.80 1.01 -10.76
CA GLN A 109 10.04 1.80 -9.56
C GLN A 109 8.97 2.90 -9.38
N LEU A 110 8.64 3.63 -10.46
CA LEU A 110 7.60 4.65 -10.44
C LEU A 110 6.22 4.06 -10.10
N GLN A 111 5.87 2.92 -10.69
CA GLN A 111 4.62 2.22 -10.38
C GLN A 111 4.54 1.82 -8.90
N LYS A 112 5.64 1.34 -8.32
CA LYS A 112 5.71 1.00 -6.90
C LYS A 112 5.46 2.23 -6.02
N GLN A 113 6.14 3.34 -6.31
CA GLN A 113 5.97 4.59 -5.57
C GLN A 113 4.55 5.13 -5.66
N LEU A 114 3.92 5.05 -6.84
CA LEU A 114 2.52 5.48 -7.03
C LEU A 114 1.55 4.63 -6.21
N LYS A 115 1.73 3.31 -6.16
CA LYS A 115 0.91 2.42 -5.33
C LYS A 115 1.09 2.73 -3.83
N GLU A 116 2.31 3.01 -3.40
CA GLU A 116 2.57 3.41 -2.01
C GLU A 116 1.90 4.75 -1.68
N ALA A 117 2.00 5.73 -2.58
CA ALA A 117 1.33 7.03 -2.42
C ALA A 117 -0.20 6.90 -2.38
N GLU A 118 -0.78 6.06 -3.25
CA GLU A 118 -2.21 5.75 -3.26
C GLU A 118 -2.65 5.19 -1.90
N GLN A 119 -1.91 4.22 -1.35
CA GLN A 119 -2.22 3.60 -0.07
C GLN A 119 -2.17 4.60 1.10
N ILE A 120 -1.17 5.48 1.12
CA ILE A 120 -1.05 6.54 2.12
C ILE A 120 -2.25 7.49 2.02
N LEU A 121 -2.60 7.91 0.80
CA LEU A 121 -3.71 8.83 0.57
C LEU A 121 -5.05 8.20 0.96
N ALA A 122 -5.30 6.94 0.60
CA ALA A 122 -6.51 6.21 0.97
C ALA A 122 -6.68 6.16 2.49
N THR A 123 -5.59 5.86 3.21
CA THR A 123 -5.56 5.82 4.67
C THR A 123 -5.82 7.20 5.27
N ALA A 124 -5.16 8.24 4.75
CA ALA A 124 -5.32 9.61 5.24
C ALA A 124 -6.76 10.12 5.04
N VAL A 125 -7.37 9.84 3.88
CA VAL A 125 -8.77 10.19 3.59
C VAL A 125 -9.73 9.47 4.52
N TYR A 126 -9.51 8.17 4.77
CA TYR A 126 -10.33 7.42 5.72
C TYR A 126 -10.25 8.02 7.13
N GLN A 127 -9.04 8.29 7.63
CA GLN A 127 -8.84 8.90 8.94
C GLN A 127 -9.46 10.30 9.03
N ALA A 128 -9.35 11.11 7.97
CA ALA A 128 -9.97 12.43 7.93
C ALA A 128 -11.49 12.34 8.01
N LYS A 129 -12.12 11.39 7.30
CA LYS A 129 -13.57 11.15 7.37
C LYS A 129 -14.02 10.72 8.77
N GLU A 130 -13.28 9.84 9.43
CA GLU A 130 -13.59 9.44 10.82
C GLU A 130 -13.45 10.61 11.79
N LYS A 131 -12.42 11.46 11.62
CA LYS A 131 -12.27 12.69 12.41
C LYS A 131 -13.44 13.65 12.18
N LEU A 132 -13.89 13.84 10.95
CA LEU A 132 -15.06 14.69 10.65
C LEU A 132 -16.32 14.18 11.36
N LYS A 133 -16.60 12.87 11.33
CA LYS A 133 -17.71 12.28 12.08
C LYS A 133 -17.62 12.58 13.58
N SER A 134 -16.42 12.49 14.17
CA SER A 134 -16.20 12.80 15.58
C SER A 134 -16.48 14.28 15.89
N ILE A 135 -16.06 15.20 15.02
CA ILE A 135 -16.30 16.64 15.14
C ILE A 135 -17.80 16.94 15.03
N GLU A 136 -18.50 16.35 14.07
CA GLU A 136 -19.96 16.53 13.94
C GLU A 136 -20.71 16.03 15.16
N LYS A 137 -20.31 14.89 15.72
CA LYS A 137 -20.88 14.37 16.98
C LYS A 137 -20.65 15.34 18.14
N ALA A 138 -19.44 15.88 18.28
CA ALA A 138 -19.13 16.87 19.31
C ALA A 138 -19.92 18.18 19.11
N ARG A 139 -20.07 18.63 17.85
CA ARG A 139 -20.84 19.83 17.51
C ARG A 139 -22.32 19.69 17.86
N LYS A 140 -22.92 18.51 17.65
CA LYS A 140 -24.31 18.23 18.05
C LYS A 140 -24.49 18.26 19.57
N GLY A 141 -23.46 17.88 20.33
CA GLY A 141 -23.43 17.94 21.79
C GLY A 141 -22.80 19.22 22.34
N ALA A 142 -22.65 20.26 21.53
CA ALA A 142 -22.00 21.50 21.96
C ALA A 142 -22.88 22.22 23.00
N ILE A 143 -22.33 22.38 24.21
CA ILE A 143 -22.93 23.14 25.30
C ILE A 143 -22.42 24.57 25.18
N SER A 144 -23.28 25.57 25.40
CA SER A 144 -22.84 26.97 25.34
C SER A 144 -21.82 27.25 26.44
N SER A 145 -20.80 28.06 26.12
CA SER A 145 -19.82 28.48 27.12
C SER A 145 -20.48 29.21 28.30
N GLU A 146 -21.57 29.92 28.04
CA GLU A 146 -22.36 30.60 29.07
C GLU A 146 -23.03 29.63 30.05
N GLU A 147 -23.59 28.51 29.58
CA GLU A 147 -24.13 27.46 30.45
C GLU A 147 -23.03 26.80 31.29
N ILE A 148 -21.85 26.56 30.71
CA ILE A 148 -20.70 26.03 31.44
C ILE A 148 -20.28 27.01 32.54
N ILE A 149 -20.16 28.30 32.24
CA ILE A 149 -19.79 29.35 33.20
C ILE A 149 -20.85 29.45 34.32
N LYS A 150 -22.13 29.49 33.97
CA LYS A 150 -23.25 29.53 34.94
C LYS A 150 -23.25 28.29 35.83
N TYR A 151 -23.06 27.10 35.26
CA TYR A 151 -23.03 25.86 36.00
C TYR A 151 -21.79 25.75 36.90
N ALA A 152 -20.62 26.15 36.40
CA ALA A 152 -19.38 26.21 37.18
C ALA A 152 -19.53 27.19 38.35
N HIS A 153 -20.08 28.38 38.13
CA HIS A 153 -20.36 29.35 39.19
C HIS A 153 -21.34 28.77 40.23
N ARG A 154 -22.41 28.08 39.79
CA ARG A 154 -23.34 27.40 40.70
C ARG A 154 -22.63 26.33 41.54
N ILE A 155 -21.75 25.54 40.93
CA ILE A 155 -20.94 24.54 41.64
C ILE A 155 -20.00 25.22 42.65
N SER A 156 -19.34 26.31 42.27
CA SER A 156 -18.44 27.07 43.15
C SER A 156 -19.14 27.81 44.28
N ALA A 157 -20.37 28.27 44.07
CA ALA A 157 -21.19 28.95 45.07
C ALA A 157 -22.00 28.00 45.96
N SER A 158 -22.23 26.76 45.50
CA SER A 158 -22.84 25.70 46.32
C SER A 158 -21.83 25.23 47.36
N ASN A 159 -22.33 24.75 48.50
CA ASN A 159 -21.48 24.26 49.58
C ASN A 159 -20.69 23.02 49.09
N ALA A 160 -19.38 23.24 48.91
CA ALA A 160 -18.30 22.30 48.60
C ALA A 160 -18.53 21.27 47.47
N VAL A 161 -17.72 21.33 46.41
CA VAL A 161 -17.73 20.33 45.31
C VAL A 161 -17.12 18.99 45.73
N CYS A 162 -16.22 19.03 46.71
CA CYS A 162 -15.55 17.89 47.33
C CYS A 162 -15.38 18.17 48.83
N ALA A 163 -15.26 17.13 49.66
CA ALA A 163 -14.97 17.32 51.09
C ALA A 163 -13.56 17.90 51.24
N PRO A 164 -13.38 19.07 51.87
CA PRO A 164 -12.05 19.55 52.25
C PRO A 164 -11.32 18.50 53.10
N LEU A 165 -9.98 18.43 53.02
CA LEU A 165 -9.18 17.49 53.81
C LEU A 165 -9.37 17.68 55.33
N THR A 166 -9.78 18.89 55.74
CA THR A 166 -10.07 19.25 57.14
C THR A 166 -11.56 19.24 57.47
N TRP A 167 -12.40 18.64 56.61
CA TRP A 167 -13.84 18.60 56.84
C TRP A 167 -14.16 17.74 58.06
N VAL A 168 -14.96 18.29 58.96
CA VAL A 168 -15.46 17.60 60.16
C VAL A 168 -16.99 17.66 60.20
N PRO A 169 -17.66 16.69 60.83
CA PRO A 169 -19.10 16.76 61.07
C PRO A 169 -19.48 18.07 61.76
N GLY A 170 -20.32 18.88 61.11
CA GLY A 170 -20.69 20.22 61.58
C GLY A 170 -20.12 21.38 60.75
N ASP A 171 -19.15 21.13 59.86
CA ASP A 171 -18.64 22.13 58.92
C ASP A 171 -19.71 22.47 57.86
N PRO A 172 -20.08 23.75 57.69
CA PRO A 172 -21.00 24.21 56.64
C PRO A 172 -20.55 23.84 55.22
N ARG A 173 -19.24 23.65 54.98
CA ARG A 173 -18.64 23.28 53.68
C ARG A 173 -18.67 21.77 53.43
N ARG A 174 -19.85 21.16 53.54
CA ARG A 174 -20.06 19.73 53.25
C ARG A 174 -20.40 19.51 51.77
N PRO A 175 -19.93 18.43 51.12
CA PRO A 175 -20.16 18.19 49.70
C PRO A 175 -21.46 17.43 49.38
N TYR A 176 -22.32 17.24 50.38
CA TYR A 176 -23.54 16.45 50.25
C TYR A 176 -24.70 17.14 51.01
N PRO A 177 -25.95 16.91 50.58
CA PRO A 177 -27.12 17.50 51.23
C PRO A 177 -27.35 16.93 52.64
N THR A 178 -27.78 17.76 53.58
CA THR A 178 -28.17 17.34 54.94
C THR A 178 -29.49 16.57 54.92
N ASP A 179 -29.73 15.71 55.91
CA ASP A 179 -31.02 15.03 56.12
C ASP A 179 -32.21 16.00 56.12
N LEU A 180 -32.09 17.16 56.78
CA LEU A 180 -33.11 18.21 56.75
C LEU A 180 -33.35 18.75 55.32
N GLU A 181 -32.29 19.01 54.55
CA GLU A 181 -32.39 19.48 53.15
C GLU A 181 -33.05 18.42 52.26
N MET A 182 -32.68 17.14 52.45
CA MET A 182 -33.28 16.01 51.75
C MET A 182 -34.77 15.83 52.08
N ARG A 183 -35.15 15.94 53.37
CA ARG A 183 -36.56 15.87 53.82
C ARG A 183 -37.40 17.05 53.36
N SER A 184 -36.79 18.25 53.30
CA SER A 184 -37.44 19.46 52.82
C SER A 184 -37.63 19.50 51.29
N GLY A 185 -36.91 18.64 50.57
CA GLY A 185 -36.98 18.55 49.12
C GLY A 185 -38.31 17.95 48.60
N LEU A 186 -38.54 18.13 47.30
CA LEU A 186 -39.79 17.72 46.63
C LEU A 186 -40.15 16.24 46.88
N LEU A 187 -39.16 15.35 46.85
CA LEU A 187 -39.35 13.92 47.10
C LEU A 187 -39.76 13.61 48.55
N GLY A 188 -39.26 14.36 49.53
CA GLY A 188 -39.63 14.23 50.93
C GLY A 188 -41.05 14.72 51.23
N GLN A 189 -41.47 15.80 50.56
CA GLN A 189 -42.84 16.33 50.65
C GLN A 189 -43.87 15.39 50.02
N MET A 190 -43.55 14.79 48.86
CA MET A 190 -44.43 13.83 48.18
C MET A 190 -44.68 12.56 49.00
N ASN A 191 -43.73 12.16 49.85
CA ASN A 191 -43.83 10.99 50.71
C ASN A 191 -44.56 11.27 52.05
N ASN A 192 -44.95 12.53 52.31
CA ASN A 192 -45.71 12.91 53.50
C ASN A 192 -46.95 13.73 53.10
N PRO A 193 -48.07 13.09 52.69
CA PRO A 193 -49.29 13.79 52.29
C PRO A 193 -50.06 14.47 53.45
N SER A 194 -49.42 14.81 54.57
CA SER A 194 -50.08 15.35 55.76
C SER A 194 -49.18 16.26 56.59
N THR A 195 -48.92 17.47 56.11
CA THR A 195 -48.56 18.63 56.95
C THR A 195 -49.06 19.91 56.28
N SER A 196 -50.37 20.01 56.18
CA SER A 196 -51.07 21.30 56.21
C SER A 196 -51.83 21.34 57.53
N GLY A 197 -51.10 21.48 58.65
CA GLY A 197 -51.73 21.65 59.96
C GLY A 197 -50.92 21.17 61.16
N VAL A 198 -50.36 22.14 61.88
CA VAL A 198 -50.38 22.24 63.35
C VAL A 198 -49.51 21.28 64.20
N ASN A 199 -48.51 21.92 64.84
CA ASN A 199 -47.90 21.67 66.16
C ASN A 199 -46.98 20.46 66.40
N GLY A 200 -45.88 20.77 67.08
CA GLY A 200 -44.74 19.91 67.28
C GLY A 200 -44.86 18.90 68.42
N HIS A 201 -44.07 17.84 68.29
CA HIS A 201 -43.42 17.13 69.38
C HIS A 201 -42.26 16.31 68.81
N LEU A 202 -41.03 16.54 69.28
CA LEU A 202 -39.89 15.65 69.07
C LEU A 202 -39.85 14.63 70.21
N PRO A 203 -39.51 13.37 69.93
CA PRO A 203 -38.43 12.72 70.67
C PRO A 203 -37.45 12.10 69.66
N GLY A 204 -36.12 12.20 69.81
CA GLY A 204 -35.37 11.88 71.02
C GLY A 204 -34.89 10.42 70.93
N ASP A 205 -33.64 10.26 70.47
CA ASP A 205 -32.74 9.10 70.63
C ASP A 205 -33.10 7.72 70.06
N ALA A 206 -32.43 7.36 68.96
CA ALA A 206 -32.09 5.98 68.61
C ALA A 206 -30.77 5.94 67.81
N LEU A 207 -29.66 6.19 68.51
CA LEU A 207 -28.37 5.59 68.16
C LEU A 207 -28.48 4.07 68.33
N ALA A 208 -27.75 3.32 67.50
CA ALA A 208 -27.55 1.87 67.52
C ALA A 208 -28.54 0.98 66.74
N ALA A 209 -28.32 0.88 65.43
CA ALA A 209 -28.46 -0.39 64.72
C ALA A 209 -27.55 -0.40 63.49
N GLY A 210 -26.31 -0.85 63.68
CA GLY A 210 -25.47 -1.29 62.57
C GLY A 210 -26.11 -2.47 61.86
N ARG A 211 -26.39 -2.33 60.56
CA ARG A 211 -26.52 -3.43 59.61
C ARG A 211 -26.01 -2.98 58.24
N LEU A 212 -24.78 -3.38 57.93
CA LEU A 212 -24.27 -3.46 56.56
C LEU A 212 -24.94 -4.66 55.88
N PRO A 213 -25.61 -4.52 54.71
CA PRO A 213 -25.78 -5.64 53.80
C PRO A 213 -24.48 -5.82 53.01
N GLY A 214 -23.78 -6.91 53.31
CA GLY A 214 -22.58 -7.34 52.60
C GLY A 214 -22.85 -7.80 51.15
N ASN A 215 -21.78 -7.75 50.37
CA ASN A 215 -21.58 -8.36 49.04
C ASN A 215 -22.64 -8.06 47.97
N ALA A 216 -22.49 -6.89 47.34
CA ALA A 216 -22.93 -6.70 45.97
C ALA A 216 -22.10 -7.61 45.04
N ASN A 217 -22.78 -8.51 44.32
CA ASN A 217 -22.15 -9.41 43.35
C ASN A 217 -21.77 -8.64 42.06
N TRP A 218 -20.60 -8.01 42.07
CA TRP A 218 -20.06 -7.22 40.96
C TRP A 218 -19.85 -8.03 39.67
N ILE A 219 -19.68 -9.35 39.76
CA ILE A 219 -19.49 -10.23 38.60
C ILE A 219 -20.73 -10.21 37.68
N GLY A 220 -21.94 -10.12 38.26
CA GLY A 220 -23.19 -10.05 37.50
C GLY A 220 -23.42 -8.70 36.80
N VAL A 221 -22.80 -7.62 37.28
CA VAL A 221 -22.88 -6.29 36.68
C VAL A 221 -21.98 -6.20 35.46
N PHE A 222 -20.75 -6.71 35.55
CA PHE A 222 -19.77 -6.63 34.45
C PHE A 222 -20.09 -7.55 33.26
N LYS A 223 -20.69 -8.73 33.49
CA LYS A 223 -21.16 -9.61 32.39
C LYS A 223 -22.23 -8.96 31.52
N ARG A 224 -23.03 -8.04 32.08
CA ARG A 224 -24.10 -7.33 31.37
C ARG A 224 -23.60 -6.24 30.42
N GLN A 225 -22.32 -5.86 30.53
CA GLN A 225 -21.66 -4.85 29.70
C GLN A 225 -20.63 -5.44 28.71
N GLY A 226 -20.60 -6.77 28.54
CA GLY A 226 -19.84 -7.43 27.47
C GLY A 226 -18.33 -7.55 27.70
N TYR A 227 -17.85 -7.31 28.93
CA TYR A 227 -16.43 -7.47 29.26
C TYR A 227 -16.07 -8.94 29.54
N SER A 228 -14.88 -9.36 29.08
CA SER A 228 -14.41 -10.73 29.29
C SER A 228 -14.07 -10.98 30.76
N GLU A 229 -14.30 -12.21 31.21
CA GLU A 229 -14.15 -12.64 32.61
C GLU A 229 -12.70 -12.47 33.14
N VAL A 230 -11.73 -12.40 32.23
CA VAL A 230 -10.31 -12.17 32.50
C VAL A 230 -10.04 -10.73 32.94
N ALA A 231 -10.71 -9.74 32.32
CA ALA A 231 -10.51 -8.32 32.64
C ALA A 231 -11.06 -7.95 34.03
N VAL A 232 -12.15 -8.58 34.44
CA VAL A 232 -12.80 -8.35 35.75
C VAL A 232 -11.95 -8.89 36.90
N ARG A 233 -11.33 -10.07 36.71
CA ARG A 233 -10.43 -10.66 37.71
C ARG A 233 -9.14 -9.85 37.90
N GLN A 234 -8.63 -9.25 36.83
CA GLN A 234 -7.41 -8.44 36.90
C GLN A 234 -7.63 -7.09 37.61
N CYS A 235 -8.81 -6.48 37.49
CA CYS A 235 -9.17 -5.29 38.28
C CYS A 235 -9.37 -5.59 39.77
N LEU A 236 -9.97 -6.73 40.12
CA LEU A 236 -10.16 -7.12 41.53
C LEU A 236 -8.83 -7.46 42.22
N ALA A 237 -7.86 -8.05 41.51
CA ALA A 237 -6.53 -8.36 42.04
C ALA A 237 -5.67 -7.11 42.31
N LEU A 238 -5.89 -6.01 41.57
CA LEU A 238 -5.18 -4.74 41.76
C LEU A 238 -5.78 -3.88 42.89
N GLY A 239 -7.03 -4.14 43.29
CA GLY A 239 -7.73 -3.38 44.34
C GLY A 239 -7.39 -3.78 45.78
N THR A 240 -6.71 -4.91 46.00
CA THR A 240 -6.38 -5.41 47.35
C THR A 240 -5.07 -4.89 47.94
N ASN A 241 -4.30 -4.05 47.22
CA ASN A 241 -3.01 -3.52 47.69
C ASN A 241 -3.00 -2.01 48.00
N ILE A 242 -4.16 -1.37 48.17
CA ILE A 242 -4.25 0.04 48.61
C ILE A 242 -5.07 0.10 49.90
N VAL A 243 -4.60 -0.59 50.96
CA VAL A 243 -4.86 -0.21 52.36
C VAL A 243 -3.66 -0.71 53.20
N THR A 244 -2.64 0.13 53.31
CA THR A 244 -1.76 0.25 54.49
C THR A 244 -1.57 1.73 54.76
#